data_AF-A0A4Z1CPS8-F1
#
_entry.id   AF-A0A4Z1CPS8-F1
#
_cell.length_a   1.000
_cell.length_b   1.000
_cell.length_c   1.000
_cell.angle_alpha   90.00
_cell.angle_beta   90.00
_cell.angle_gamma   90.00
#
_symmetry.space_group_name_H-M   'P 1'
#
loop_
_entity.id
_entity.type
_entity.pdbx_description
1 polymer ?
#
loop_
_entity_poly.entity_id
_entity_poly.type
_entity_poly.pdbx_seq_one_letter_code
_entity_poly.pdbx_strand_id
1 'polypeptide(L)'
;MLLLATAVGGALVVTRYRAWHLRWGATSAEVAGAMPGDELLTRADFVATRAISIAAPPERVWPWIVQVGFRRAGFYSYDLLDNLGRSSADAVLDDFQHPAVGDLAAPMSSGDDDRTSFRVASIEEPRSLVWHKPDSTWAWRLTPDDAGGTRLVTRLKARYGPGPFWPITVLLMEIGDFPMMRRMLLGIAERAERPV
;
A
#
# COMPACT_ATOMS: atom_id res chain seq x y z
N MET A 1 -24.92 -21.31 26.46
CA MET A 1 -23.72 -20.65 27.02
C MET A 1 -22.44 -20.95 26.22
N LEU A 2 -22.14 -22.20 25.85
CA LEU A 2 -20.94 -22.55 25.07
C LEU A 2 -20.86 -21.87 23.68
N LEU A 3 -21.97 -21.87 22.91
CA LEU A 3 -22.05 -21.23 21.58
C LEU A 3 -21.89 -19.70 21.62
N LEU A 4 -22.33 -19.06 22.71
CA LEU A 4 -22.17 -17.62 22.93
C LEU A 4 -20.72 -17.27 23.28
N ALA A 5 -20.04 -18.12 24.07
CA ALA A 5 -18.64 -17.93 24.42
C ALA A 5 -17.70 -18.10 23.22
N THR A 6 -17.96 -19.07 22.32
CA THR A 6 -17.21 -19.21 21.05
C THR A 6 -17.50 -18.09 20.06
N ALA A 7 -18.75 -17.62 19.95
CA ALA A 7 -19.09 -16.49 19.09
C ALA A 7 -18.43 -15.18 19.57
N VAL A 8 -18.44 -14.92 20.88
CA VAL A 8 -17.77 -13.75 21.49
C VAL A 8 -16.25 -13.86 21.37
N GLY A 9 -15.67 -15.05 21.63
CA GLY A 9 -14.24 -15.30 21.45
C GLY A 9 -13.78 -15.09 20.00
N GLY A 10 -14.54 -15.59 19.03
CA GLY A 10 -14.28 -15.39 17.61
C GLY A 10 -14.36 -13.92 17.19
N ALA A 11 -15.39 -13.19 17.65
CA ALA A 11 -15.53 -11.76 17.37
C ALA A 11 -14.36 -10.93 17.95
N LEU A 12 -13.88 -11.27 19.15
CA LEU A 12 -12.72 -10.62 19.77
C LEU A 12 -11.43 -10.87 18.99
N VAL A 13 -11.21 -12.09 18.49
CA VAL A 13 -10.03 -12.41 17.66
C VAL A 13 -10.07 -11.62 16.36
N VAL A 14 -11.21 -11.59 15.67
CA VAL A 14 -11.37 -10.87 14.40
C VAL A 14 -11.15 -9.36 14.60
N THR A 15 -11.77 -8.76 15.61
CA THR A 15 -11.62 -7.32 15.88
C THR A 15 -10.19 -6.93 16.26
N ARG A 16 -9.52 -7.76 17.07
CA ARG A 16 -8.14 -7.52 17.50
C ARG A 16 -7.14 -7.73 16.37
N TYR A 17 -7.33 -8.78 15.56
CA TYR A 17 -6.58 -8.99 14.31
C TYR A 17 -6.76 -7.77 13.39
N ARG A 18 -8.00 -7.33 13.18
CA ARG A 18 -8.33 -6.18 12.35
C ARG A 18 -7.61 -4.92 12.79
N ALA A 19 -7.72 -4.58 14.08
CA ALA A 19 -7.03 -3.43 14.64
C ALA A 19 -5.51 -3.48 14.44
N TRP A 20 -4.92 -4.68 14.50
CA TRP A 20 -3.49 -4.89 14.32
C TRP A 20 -3.04 -4.80 12.85
N HIS A 21 -3.64 -5.58 11.93
CA HIS A 21 -3.12 -5.66 10.56
C HIS A 21 -3.32 -4.34 9.77
N LEU A 22 -4.33 -3.55 10.13
CA LEU A 22 -4.55 -2.21 9.56
C LEU A 22 -3.51 -1.19 10.01
N ARG A 23 -2.81 -1.45 11.11
CA ARG A 23 -1.89 -0.51 11.77
C ARG A 23 -0.47 -1.05 11.87
N TRP A 24 -0.15 -2.13 11.13
CA TRP A 24 1.10 -2.84 11.27
C TRP A 24 2.30 -1.91 11.09
N GLY A 25 3.15 -1.86 12.11
CA GLY A 25 4.35 -1.03 12.17
C GLY A 25 4.11 0.48 12.36
N ALA A 26 2.87 0.97 12.23
CA ALA A 26 2.53 2.37 12.43
C ALA A 26 2.25 2.70 13.91
N THR A 27 2.66 3.89 14.33
CA THR A 27 2.36 4.46 15.64
C THR A 27 0.93 5.02 15.70
N SER A 28 0.40 5.20 16.91
CA SER A 28 -0.91 5.85 17.09
C SER A 28 -0.95 7.27 16.51
N ALA A 29 0.17 8.00 16.56
CA ALA A 29 0.27 9.34 15.98
C ALA A 29 0.23 9.30 14.45
N GLU A 30 0.93 8.35 13.81
CA GLU A 30 0.87 8.16 12.35
C GLU A 30 -0.53 7.74 11.88
N VAL A 31 -1.22 6.90 12.67
CA VAL A 31 -2.60 6.47 12.38
C VAL A 31 -3.60 7.63 12.52
N ALA A 32 -3.44 8.48 13.54
CA ALA A 32 -4.34 9.62 13.79
C ALA A 32 -4.02 10.86 12.94
N GLY A 33 -2.77 11.00 12.48
CA GLY A 33 -2.31 12.14 11.73
C GLY A 33 -2.85 12.21 10.31
N ALA A 34 -2.85 13.41 9.74
CA ALA A 34 -3.23 13.64 8.34
C ALA A 34 -2.20 13.00 7.38
N MET A 35 -2.69 12.37 6.32
CA MET A 35 -1.90 11.89 5.18
C MET A 35 -2.28 12.68 3.92
N PRO A 36 -1.36 12.88 2.97
CA PRO A 36 -1.68 13.54 1.71
C PRO A 36 -2.75 12.72 0.98
N GLY A 37 -3.76 13.37 0.40
CA GLY A 37 -4.85 12.69 -0.31
C GLY A 37 -5.96 12.12 0.59
N ASP A 38 -5.94 12.38 1.90
CA ASP A 38 -7.04 11.99 2.79
C ASP A 38 -8.38 12.61 2.37
N GLU A 39 -8.34 13.83 1.82
CA GLU A 39 -9.47 14.59 1.31
C GLU A 39 -10.09 14.01 0.04
N LEU A 40 -9.32 13.25 -0.75
CA LEU A 40 -9.79 12.66 -2.01
C LEU A 40 -10.84 11.55 -1.79
N LEU A 41 -10.83 10.92 -0.60
CA LEU A 41 -11.81 9.92 -0.21
C LEU A 41 -12.29 10.13 1.23
N THR A 42 -13.31 10.98 1.40
CA THR A 42 -13.84 11.37 2.71
C THR A 42 -14.59 10.27 3.45
N ARG A 43 -15.18 9.31 2.72
CA ARG A 43 -15.85 8.12 3.27
C ARG A 43 -15.17 6.87 2.76
N ALA A 44 -14.58 6.10 3.67
CA ALA A 44 -13.90 4.84 3.40
C ALA A 44 -14.36 3.77 4.41
N ASP A 45 -14.56 2.55 3.93
CA ASP A 45 -14.90 1.38 4.76
C ASP A 45 -13.63 0.70 5.30
N PHE A 46 -12.54 0.84 4.55
CA PHE A 46 -11.22 0.31 4.85
C PHE A 46 -10.21 1.44 4.93
N VAL A 47 -9.46 1.51 6.03
CA VAL A 47 -8.34 2.44 6.21
C VAL A 47 -7.20 1.69 6.87
N ALA A 48 -6.15 1.40 6.10
CA ALA A 48 -4.92 0.80 6.60
C ALA A 48 -3.80 1.84 6.58
N THR A 49 -3.24 2.17 7.75
CA THR A 49 -2.01 2.98 7.87
C THR A 49 -0.90 2.09 8.37
N ARG A 50 0.11 1.85 7.55
CA ARG A 50 1.22 0.94 7.87
C ARG A 50 2.53 1.64 7.69
N ALA A 51 3.54 1.20 8.42
CA ALA A 51 4.83 1.87 8.35
C ALA A 51 5.99 0.92 8.63
N ILE A 52 7.14 1.22 8.02
CA ILE A 52 8.41 0.57 8.27
C ILE A 52 9.53 1.62 8.34
N SER A 53 10.63 1.27 8.97
CA SER A 53 11.88 2.04 8.88
C SER A 53 12.81 1.32 7.93
N ILE A 54 13.46 2.07 7.04
CA ILE A 54 14.34 1.57 5.99
C ILE A 54 15.71 2.21 6.20
N ALA A 55 16.77 1.40 6.24
CA ALA A 55 18.15 1.86 6.40
C ALA A 55 18.73 2.43 5.09
N ALA A 56 18.01 3.39 4.50
CA ALA A 56 18.38 4.08 3.27
C ALA A 56 17.71 5.46 3.24
N PRO A 57 18.34 6.49 2.64
CA PRO A 57 17.74 7.80 2.54
C PRO A 57 16.56 7.81 1.55
N PRO A 58 15.62 8.78 1.63
CA PRO A 58 14.41 8.78 0.83
C PRO A 58 14.65 8.68 -0.68
N GLU A 59 15.76 9.25 -1.16
CA GLU A 59 16.18 9.26 -2.56
C GLU A 59 16.48 7.84 -3.09
N ARG A 60 16.85 6.88 -2.22
CA ARG A 60 17.02 5.47 -2.61
C ARG A 60 15.73 4.66 -2.49
N VAL A 61 14.79 5.10 -1.66
CA VAL A 61 13.50 4.42 -1.46
C VAL A 61 12.51 4.80 -2.55
N TRP A 62 12.48 6.09 -2.90
CA TRP A 62 11.54 6.70 -3.83
C TRP A 62 11.44 5.97 -5.19
N PRO A 63 12.54 5.64 -5.88
CA PRO A 63 12.49 5.00 -7.19
C PRO A 63 11.72 3.68 -7.18
N TRP A 64 11.80 2.92 -6.08
CA TRP A 64 11.10 1.65 -5.92
C TRP A 64 9.59 1.82 -5.77
N ILE A 65 9.12 2.90 -5.16
CA ILE A 65 7.68 3.17 -5.01
C ILE A 65 7.10 3.61 -6.36
N VAL A 66 7.79 4.51 -7.05
CA VAL A 66 7.32 5.14 -8.29
C VAL A 66 7.06 4.12 -9.42
N GLN A 67 7.85 3.05 -9.48
CA GLN A 67 7.80 2.06 -10.56
C GLN A 67 6.88 0.86 -10.32
N VAL A 68 6.17 0.84 -9.18
CA VAL A 68 5.28 -0.25 -8.80
C VAL A 68 4.20 -0.50 -9.85
N GLY A 69 3.95 -1.77 -10.14
CA GLY A 69 2.77 -2.20 -10.90
C GLY A 69 2.93 -3.48 -11.70
N PHE A 70 1.80 -4.09 -12.03
CA PHE A 70 1.70 -5.19 -12.98
C PHE A 70 2.21 -4.77 -14.36
N ARG A 71 3.10 -5.57 -14.97
CA ARG A 71 3.83 -5.23 -16.21
C ARG A 71 4.70 -3.97 -16.14
N ARG A 72 4.90 -3.42 -14.94
CA ARG A 72 5.96 -2.46 -14.63
C ARG A 72 7.05 -3.19 -13.84
N ALA A 73 7.56 -2.62 -12.76
CA ALA A 73 8.57 -3.26 -11.92
C ALA A 73 8.03 -4.37 -10.99
N GLY A 74 6.72 -4.65 -11.02
CA GLY A 74 6.06 -5.54 -10.06
C GLY A 74 5.70 -4.84 -8.75
N PHE A 75 5.16 -5.60 -7.80
CA PHE A 75 4.77 -5.10 -6.46
C PHE A 75 5.74 -5.56 -5.37
N TYR A 76 6.81 -6.27 -5.73
CA TYR A 76 7.82 -6.79 -4.79
C TYR A 76 7.24 -7.72 -3.72
N SER A 77 6.08 -8.33 -4.02
CA SER A 77 5.33 -9.11 -3.06
C SER A 77 5.41 -10.61 -3.36
N TYR A 78 4.30 -11.26 -3.70
CA TYR A 78 4.24 -12.65 -4.12
C TYR A 78 3.95 -12.69 -5.62
N ASP A 79 5.00 -12.71 -6.44
CA ASP A 79 4.93 -12.55 -7.90
C ASP A 79 3.94 -13.51 -8.58
N LEU A 80 3.73 -14.71 -8.03
CA LEU A 80 2.74 -15.66 -8.54
C LEU A 80 1.29 -15.13 -8.43
N LEU A 81 1.00 -14.31 -7.42
CA LEU A 81 -0.32 -13.77 -7.12
C LEU A 81 -0.57 -12.41 -7.80
N ASP A 82 0.43 -11.52 -7.83
CA ASP A 82 0.27 -10.13 -8.28
C ASP A 82 0.97 -9.79 -9.60
N ASN A 83 1.82 -10.68 -10.12
CA ASN A 83 2.58 -10.45 -11.34
C ASN A 83 2.56 -11.62 -12.33
N LEU A 84 1.60 -12.54 -12.19
CA LEU A 84 1.43 -13.75 -13.01
C LEU A 84 2.73 -14.59 -13.11
N GLY A 85 3.49 -14.66 -12.01
CA GLY A 85 4.73 -15.40 -11.90
C GLY A 85 5.95 -14.72 -12.53
N ARG A 86 5.81 -13.53 -13.12
CA ARG A 86 6.97 -12.74 -13.57
C ARG A 86 7.68 -12.15 -12.36
N SER A 87 8.99 -12.30 -12.29
CA SER A 87 9.78 -11.73 -11.22
C SER A 87 9.65 -10.21 -11.18
N SER A 88 9.38 -9.66 -9.99
CA SER A 88 9.48 -8.22 -9.77
C SER A 88 10.92 -7.75 -10.02
N ALA A 89 11.09 -6.54 -10.57
CA ALA A 89 12.39 -5.98 -10.90
C ALA A 89 13.30 -5.90 -9.67
N ASP A 90 14.60 -6.09 -9.91
CA ASP A 90 15.68 -5.97 -8.94
C ASP A 90 16.59 -4.76 -9.22
N ALA A 91 16.24 -3.96 -10.23
CA ALA A 91 16.85 -2.69 -10.60
C ALA A 91 15.81 -1.56 -10.71
N VAL A 92 16.28 -0.33 -10.64
CA VAL A 92 15.49 0.86 -10.99
C VAL A 92 15.38 0.96 -12.50
N LEU A 93 14.16 1.15 -13.01
CA LEU A 93 13.88 1.24 -14.44
C LEU A 93 13.62 2.69 -14.82
N ASP A 94 14.46 3.24 -15.70
CA ASP A 94 14.43 4.66 -16.12
C ASP A 94 13.07 5.11 -16.67
N ASP A 95 12.39 4.23 -17.41
CA ASP A 95 11.08 4.47 -18.03
C ASP A 95 10.00 4.93 -17.03
N PHE A 96 10.19 4.67 -15.74
CA PHE A 96 9.21 4.95 -14.70
C PHE A 96 9.59 6.12 -13.79
N GLN A 97 10.80 6.68 -13.86
CA GLN A 97 11.32 7.61 -12.84
C GLN A 97 10.84 9.06 -12.97
N HIS A 98 9.96 9.35 -13.94
CA HIS A 98 9.43 10.69 -14.18
C HIS A 98 7.89 10.70 -14.17
N PRO A 99 7.23 10.31 -13.05
CA PRO A 99 5.78 10.33 -12.98
C PRO A 99 5.24 11.76 -13.01
N ALA A 100 4.10 11.96 -13.68
CA ALA A 100 3.32 13.19 -13.66
C ALA A 100 1.93 12.95 -13.07
N VAL A 101 1.30 14.02 -12.58
CA VAL A 101 -0.10 13.98 -12.13
C VAL A 101 -1.00 13.53 -13.30
N GLY A 102 -1.85 12.54 -13.05
CA GLY A 102 -2.73 11.91 -14.04
C GLY A 102 -2.20 10.62 -14.66
N ASP A 103 -0.90 10.35 -14.54
CA ASP A 103 -0.28 9.15 -15.09
C ASP A 103 -0.80 7.87 -14.43
N LEU A 104 -0.77 6.77 -15.19
CA LEU A 104 -1.10 5.45 -14.70
C LEU A 104 -0.12 5.01 -13.60
N ALA A 105 -0.65 4.60 -12.45
CA ALA A 105 0.12 4.17 -11.30
C ALA A 105 -0.39 2.84 -10.76
N ALA A 106 0.54 2.00 -10.28
CA ALA A 106 0.25 0.70 -9.67
C ALA A 106 -0.88 -0.11 -10.36
N PRO A 107 -0.80 -0.34 -11.70
CA PRO A 107 -1.75 -1.20 -12.38
C PRO A 107 -1.83 -2.56 -11.70
N MET A 108 -3.04 -3.04 -11.39
CA MET A 108 -3.24 -4.31 -10.68
C MET A 108 -3.46 -5.49 -11.63
N SER A 109 -3.79 -5.21 -12.88
CA SER A 109 -4.02 -6.22 -13.92
C SER A 109 -3.78 -5.61 -15.30
N SER A 110 -3.98 -6.40 -16.36
CA SER A 110 -3.99 -5.87 -17.72
C SER A 110 -5.18 -4.94 -17.94
N GLY A 111 -4.92 -3.74 -18.45
CA GLY A 111 -5.93 -2.75 -18.81
C GLY A 111 -5.67 -1.41 -18.11
N ASP A 112 -5.77 -0.34 -18.88
CA ASP A 112 -5.48 1.02 -18.40
C ASP A 112 -6.77 1.74 -17.95
N ASP A 113 -7.66 1.00 -17.27
CA ASP A 113 -8.91 1.56 -16.75
C ASP A 113 -8.81 1.92 -15.26
N ASP A 114 -9.60 2.92 -14.86
CA ASP A 114 -9.59 3.46 -13.51
C ASP A 114 -10.21 2.50 -12.46
N ARG A 115 -10.63 1.28 -12.85
CA ARG A 115 -11.10 0.25 -11.91
C ARG A 115 -9.95 -0.62 -11.44
N THR A 116 -9.03 -0.97 -12.34
CA THR A 116 -7.91 -1.88 -12.08
C THR A 116 -6.60 -1.16 -11.84
N SER A 117 -6.49 0.11 -12.25
CA SER A 117 -5.28 0.90 -12.09
C SER A 117 -5.56 2.18 -11.32
N PHE A 118 -4.55 2.66 -10.58
CA PHE A 118 -4.61 3.99 -10.00
C PHE A 118 -4.08 5.03 -11.00
N ARG A 119 -4.31 6.29 -10.68
CA ARG A 119 -3.63 7.44 -11.27
C ARG A 119 -2.87 8.22 -10.21
N VAL A 120 -1.83 8.93 -10.62
CA VAL A 120 -1.12 9.85 -9.73
C VAL A 120 -1.99 11.07 -9.44
N ALA A 121 -2.33 11.29 -8.17
CA ALA A 121 -3.07 12.46 -7.71
C ALA A 121 -2.15 13.64 -7.39
N SER A 122 -1.02 13.37 -6.72
CA SER A 122 -0.06 14.39 -6.31
C SER A 122 1.32 13.77 -6.08
N ILE A 123 2.35 14.60 -6.27
CA ILE A 123 3.77 14.24 -6.17
C ILE A 123 4.49 15.37 -5.45
N GLU A 124 5.29 15.02 -4.46
CA GLU A 124 6.27 15.90 -3.83
C GLU A 124 7.54 15.08 -3.63
N GLU A 125 8.37 14.98 -4.65
CA GLU A 125 9.56 14.11 -4.63
C GLU A 125 10.64 14.61 -3.65
N PRO A 126 11.31 13.70 -2.90
CA PRO A 126 11.01 12.28 -2.67
C PRO A 126 10.10 12.05 -1.44
N ARG A 127 9.39 13.08 -0.97
CA ARG A 127 8.67 13.12 0.30
C ARG A 127 7.29 12.47 0.27
N SER A 128 6.51 12.66 -0.78
CA SER A 128 5.16 12.09 -0.84
C SER A 128 4.68 11.79 -2.26
N LEU A 129 3.87 10.73 -2.37
CA LEU A 129 3.22 10.29 -3.61
C LEU A 129 1.81 9.81 -3.28
N VAL A 130 0.81 10.31 -3.98
CA VAL A 130 -0.58 9.89 -3.80
C VAL A 130 -1.08 9.28 -5.09
N TRP A 131 -1.63 8.08 -4.97
CA TRP A 131 -2.36 7.41 -6.03
C TRP A 131 -3.85 7.41 -5.70
N HIS A 132 -4.69 7.54 -6.71
CA HIS A 132 -6.14 7.52 -6.54
C HIS A 132 -6.84 6.74 -7.65
N LYS A 133 -8.02 6.25 -7.33
CA LYS A 133 -9.04 5.75 -8.25
C LYS A 133 -10.42 6.11 -7.66
N PRO A 134 -11.54 5.93 -8.38
CA PRO A 134 -12.84 6.43 -7.93
C PRO A 134 -13.25 5.96 -6.53
N ASP A 135 -12.83 4.76 -6.11
CA ASP A 135 -13.21 4.14 -4.85
C ASP A 135 -12.08 4.05 -3.80
N SER A 136 -10.85 4.44 -4.14
CA SER A 136 -9.69 4.22 -3.26
C SER A 136 -8.61 5.29 -3.42
N THR A 137 -7.88 5.54 -2.34
CA THR A 137 -6.66 6.37 -2.34
C THR A 137 -5.53 5.61 -1.66
N TRP A 138 -4.32 5.75 -2.19
CA TRP A 138 -3.13 5.09 -1.67
C TRP A 138 -1.99 6.10 -1.60
N ALA A 139 -1.70 6.56 -0.39
CA ALA A 139 -0.72 7.58 -0.11
C ALA A 139 0.56 6.99 0.46
N TRP A 140 1.70 7.54 0.03
CA TRP A 140 3.04 7.20 0.46
C TRP A 140 3.71 8.46 1.01
N ARG A 141 4.32 8.37 2.20
CA ARG A 141 5.08 9.44 2.82
C ARG A 141 6.43 8.90 3.29
N LEU A 142 7.49 9.57 2.88
CA LEU A 142 8.87 9.27 3.26
C LEU A 142 9.37 10.43 4.13
N THR A 143 9.70 10.12 5.37
CA THR A 143 10.31 11.09 6.29
C THR A 143 11.73 10.62 6.58
N PRO A 144 12.77 11.45 6.38
CA PRO A 144 14.11 11.12 6.86
C PRO A 144 14.09 10.83 8.36
N ASP A 145 14.84 9.83 8.81
CA ASP A 145 15.10 9.63 10.24
C ASP A 145 16.49 10.16 10.64
N ASP A 146 16.72 10.29 11.95
CA ASP A 146 17.96 10.86 12.50
C ASP A 146 19.21 10.02 12.19
N ALA A 147 19.05 8.76 11.76
CA ALA A 147 20.13 7.86 11.40
C ALA A 147 20.47 7.90 9.89
N GLY A 148 19.86 8.82 9.13
CA GLY A 148 20.01 8.88 7.67
C GLY A 148 19.20 7.84 6.91
N GLY A 149 18.29 7.14 7.60
CA GLY A 149 17.31 6.24 7.03
C GLY A 149 16.00 6.95 6.66
N THR A 150 14.99 6.15 6.35
CA THR A 150 13.65 6.60 5.98
C THR A 150 12.61 5.93 6.82
N ARG A 151 11.75 6.72 7.45
CA ARG A 151 10.45 6.29 7.93
C ARG A 151 9.44 6.34 6.78
N LEU A 152 9.08 5.17 6.26
CA LEU A 152 8.07 5.02 5.20
C LEU A 152 6.70 4.76 5.83
N VAL A 153 5.75 5.67 5.64
CA VAL A 153 4.35 5.54 6.06
C VAL A 153 3.47 5.46 4.82
N THR A 154 2.62 4.44 4.76
CA THR A 154 1.63 4.27 3.68
C THR A 154 0.21 4.26 4.26
N ARG A 155 -0.74 4.89 3.57
CA ARG A 155 -2.16 4.85 3.90
C ARG A 155 -3.00 4.44 2.69
N LEU A 156 -3.66 3.30 2.78
CA LEU A 156 -4.68 2.85 1.82
C LEU A 156 -6.07 3.12 2.40
N LYS A 157 -6.88 3.89 1.68
CA LYS A 157 -8.31 4.08 1.96
C LYS A 157 -9.09 3.47 0.81
N ALA A 158 -10.13 2.69 1.12
CA ALA A 158 -10.97 2.09 0.10
C ALA A 158 -12.44 2.04 0.54
N ARG A 159 -13.35 2.18 -0.41
CA ARG A 159 -14.77 1.82 -0.26
C ARG A 159 -15.01 0.41 -0.77
N TYR A 160 -15.87 -0.32 -0.09
CA TYR A 160 -16.32 -1.61 -0.60
C TYR A 160 -17.33 -1.36 -1.72
N GLY A 161 -17.00 -1.83 -2.93
CA GLY A 161 -17.88 -1.72 -4.07
C GLY A 161 -19.22 -2.42 -3.80
N PRO A 162 -20.37 -1.75 -3.98
CA PRO A 162 -21.66 -2.42 -3.87
C PRO A 162 -21.82 -3.37 -5.05
N GLY A 163 -22.21 -4.63 -4.80
CA GLY A 163 -22.44 -5.59 -5.87
C GLY A 163 -22.35 -7.06 -5.43
N PRO A 164 -22.60 -8.01 -6.34
CA PRO A 164 -22.62 -9.45 -6.04
C PRO A 164 -21.26 -9.97 -5.54
N PHE A 165 -20.16 -9.30 -5.89
CA PHE A 165 -18.80 -9.65 -5.45
C PHE A 165 -18.38 -8.99 -4.13
N TRP A 166 -19.27 -8.23 -3.47
CA TRP A 166 -18.96 -7.53 -2.22
C TRP A 166 -18.32 -8.42 -1.14
N PRO A 167 -18.81 -9.64 -0.84
CA PRO A 167 -18.19 -10.50 0.16
C PRO A 167 -16.73 -10.86 -0.18
N ILE A 168 -16.43 -11.04 -1.47
CA ILE A 168 -15.09 -11.35 -1.96
C ILE A 168 -14.19 -10.11 -1.82
N THR A 169 -14.69 -8.92 -2.17
CA THR A 169 -13.95 -7.67 -1.96
C THR A 169 -13.60 -7.45 -0.50
N VAL A 170 -14.54 -7.67 0.42
CA VAL A 170 -14.30 -7.56 1.87
C VAL A 170 -13.24 -8.57 2.30
N LEU A 171 -13.34 -9.82 1.87
CA LEU A 171 -12.35 -10.85 2.20
C LEU A 171 -10.94 -10.48 1.70
N LEU A 172 -10.83 -10.01 0.46
CA LEU A 172 -9.57 -9.59 -0.13
C LEU A 172 -8.97 -8.39 0.62
N MET A 173 -9.77 -7.41 1.02
CA MET A 173 -9.31 -6.23 1.76
C MET A 173 -8.95 -6.56 3.22
N GLU A 174 -9.80 -7.30 3.93
CA GLU A 174 -9.63 -7.55 5.36
C GLU A 174 -8.62 -8.67 5.66
N ILE A 175 -8.35 -9.57 4.72
CA ILE A 175 -7.43 -10.71 4.92
C ILE A 175 -6.30 -10.74 3.89
N GLY A 176 -6.61 -10.55 2.61
CA GLY A 176 -5.63 -10.67 1.51
C GLY A 176 -4.64 -9.51 1.42
N ASP A 177 -5.08 -8.28 1.68
CA ASP A 177 -4.29 -7.06 1.51
C ASP A 177 -3.05 -7.04 2.44
N PHE A 178 -3.21 -7.42 3.71
CA PHE A 178 -2.13 -7.28 4.68
C PHE A 178 -0.86 -8.09 4.34
N PRO A 179 -0.93 -9.41 4.06
CA PRO A 179 0.25 -10.17 3.66
C PRO A 179 0.96 -9.60 2.44
N MET A 180 0.19 -9.19 1.42
CA MET A 180 0.71 -8.58 0.19
C MET A 180 1.44 -7.27 0.50
N MET A 181 0.78 -6.36 1.21
CA MET A 181 1.32 -5.06 1.59
C MET A 181 2.55 -5.17 2.50
N ARG A 182 2.53 -6.10 3.46
CA ARG A 182 3.69 -6.36 4.30
C ARG A 182 4.87 -6.82 3.46
N ARG A 183 4.66 -7.74 2.53
CA ARG A 183 5.72 -8.26 1.67
C ARG A 183 6.24 -7.18 0.71
N MET A 184 5.36 -6.38 0.11
CA MET A 184 5.73 -5.23 -0.72
C MET A 184 6.62 -4.24 0.03
N LEU A 185 6.22 -3.81 1.24
CA LEU A 185 7.00 -2.87 2.05
C LEU A 185 8.39 -3.42 2.37
N LEU A 186 8.48 -4.69 2.76
CA LEU A 186 9.76 -5.34 3.02
C LEU A 186 10.59 -5.52 1.74
N GLY A 187 9.95 -5.78 0.60
CA GLY A 187 10.62 -5.90 -0.70
C GLY A 187 11.17 -4.58 -1.21
N ILE A 188 10.51 -3.46 -0.91
CA ILE A 188 11.03 -2.11 -1.14
C ILE A 188 12.25 -1.87 -0.26
N ALA A 189 12.17 -2.16 1.03
CA ALA A 189 13.29 -1.98 1.96
C ALA A 189 14.52 -2.80 1.52
N GLU A 190 14.33 -4.08 1.21
CA GLU A 190 15.40 -4.98 0.75
C GLU A 190 16.15 -4.42 -0.45
N ARG A 191 15.44 -3.81 -1.40
CA ARG A 191 16.03 -3.23 -2.62
C ARG A 191 16.69 -1.89 -2.34
N ALA A 192 16.00 -1.03 -1.59
CA ALA A 192 16.49 0.29 -1.24
C ALA A 192 17.69 0.25 -0.31
N GLU A 193 17.93 -0.84 0.44
CA GLU A 193 19.04 -1.01 1.38
C GLU A 193 20.32 -1.59 0.72
N ARG A 194 20.24 -2.11 -0.51
CA ARG A 194 21.41 -2.68 -1.20
C ARG A 194 22.54 -1.66 -1.35
N PRO A 195 23.80 -2.09 -1.27
CA PRO A 195 24.94 -1.25 -1.65
C PRO A 195 24.79 -0.79 -3.11
N VAL A 196 25.21 0.46 -3.38
CA VAL A 196 25.33 1.01 -4.74
C VAL A 196 26.67 0.61 -5.32
#